data_AF-A0A495AHZ0-F1
#
_entry.id   AF-A0A495AHZ0-F1
#
_cell.length_a   1.000
_cell.length_b   1.000
_cell.length_c   1.000
_cell.angle_alpha   90.00
_cell.angle_beta   90.00
_cell.angle_gamma   90.00
#
_symmetry.space_group_name_H-M   'P 1'
#
loop_
_entity.id
_entity.type
_entity.pdbx_description
1 polymer ?
#
loop_
_entity_poly.entity_id
_entity_poly.type
_entity_poly.pdbx_seq_one_letter_code
_entity_poly.pdbx_strand_id
1 'polypeptide(L)'
;MNLLNKEGERYNGKGWNTVTVYNKLRDRRLNGYLVGKYATIPKKDNESTSDAEKRILENIKIKKEANDNAKRIYPVVIDDDLFSRVQSMMDRNVSSKKQKSTTTKQRNLFNGLTKCHECGSPMIVQSMSNGGQYLRCYRQRTKDEKCNSKMLRYFESEKVLLQHIKNLNLDEIYGDEKSNQSLDTLKRLLSDVNGKIALLNEKVQSANDESELFAIMEFKRKRILEKDELIAKINSIENQCEAVTLNYTYDIEQLTNQDNTVLRRKANEHIAKVISSVKCYRVDSSLLGAYYLYDITYHREVLKHILITDNSGKLISEIAISEKNKERTYQVREDGKTVFKVESNGNAWVLYASRTKTIDDLLYYITTMMVGREPDEFAYQLNEDQIEWID
;
A
#
# COMPACT_ATOMS: atom_id res chain seq x y z
N MET A 1 16.32 -18.47 6.73
CA MET A 1 15.65 -19.79 6.66
C MET A 1 16.32 -20.68 5.64
N ASN A 2 16.05 -20.49 4.35
CA ASN A 2 16.63 -21.34 3.29
C ASN A 2 18.16 -21.27 3.26
N LEU A 3 18.74 -20.11 3.54
CA LEU A 3 20.19 -19.93 3.67
C LEU A 3 20.76 -20.76 4.85
N LEU A 4 20.32 -20.48 6.08
CA LEU A 4 20.70 -21.25 7.29
C LEU A 4 20.55 -22.77 7.09
N ASN A 5 19.43 -23.23 6.52
CA ASN A 5 19.21 -24.66 6.31
C ASN A 5 20.16 -25.25 5.26
N LYS A 6 20.50 -24.49 4.21
CA LYS A 6 21.45 -24.85 3.16
C LYS A 6 22.90 -24.88 3.69
N GLU A 7 23.24 -23.99 4.61
CA GLU A 7 24.53 -23.92 5.30
C GLU A 7 24.71 -25.01 6.37
N GLY A 8 23.69 -25.85 6.58
CA GLY A 8 23.76 -26.93 7.56
C GLY A 8 23.48 -26.50 8.99
N GLU A 9 23.20 -25.23 9.24
CA GLU A 9 22.81 -24.73 10.57
C GLU A 9 21.50 -25.38 11.03
N ARG A 10 21.50 -25.89 12.26
CA ARG A 10 20.36 -26.59 12.87
C ARG A 10 20.05 -26.02 14.24
N TYR A 11 18.76 -25.82 14.50
CA TYR A 11 18.25 -25.47 15.80
C TYR A 11 17.80 -26.74 16.52
N ASN A 12 18.50 -27.13 17.60
CA ASN A 12 18.25 -28.37 18.36
C ASN A 12 18.19 -29.61 17.45
N GLY A 13 19.12 -29.73 16.51
CA GLY A 13 19.18 -30.83 15.54
C GLY A 13 18.12 -30.78 14.43
N LYS A 14 17.23 -29.78 14.43
CA LYS A 14 16.19 -29.60 13.40
C LYS A 14 16.50 -28.41 12.49
N GLY A 15 16.00 -28.47 11.26
CA GLY A 15 16.05 -27.32 10.35
C GLY A 15 15.28 -26.12 10.92
N TRP A 16 15.77 -24.92 10.63
CA TRP A 16 15.10 -23.68 10.96
C TRP A 16 13.76 -23.57 10.23
N ASN A 17 12.69 -23.26 10.97
CA ASN A 17 11.35 -22.99 10.44
C ASN A 17 10.84 -21.58 10.84
N THR A 18 9.89 -21.05 10.08
CA THR A 18 9.49 -19.63 10.17
C THR A 18 9.03 -19.24 11.57
N VAL A 19 8.29 -20.13 12.23
CA VAL A 19 7.78 -19.92 13.58
C VAL A 19 8.93 -19.86 14.59
N THR A 20 9.91 -20.75 14.47
CA THR A 20 11.09 -20.76 15.34
C THR A 20 11.89 -19.45 15.22
N VAL A 21 12.18 -19.00 14.00
CA VAL A 21 12.92 -17.73 13.82
C VAL A 21 12.12 -16.53 14.30
N TYR A 22 10.82 -16.48 13.97
CA TYR A 22 9.95 -15.43 14.45
C TYR A 22 9.94 -15.34 15.99
N ASN A 23 9.80 -16.48 16.67
CA ASN A 23 9.80 -16.53 18.13
C ASN A 23 11.15 -16.11 18.72
N LYS A 24 12.26 -16.50 18.10
CA LYS A 24 13.61 -16.11 18.56
C LYS A 24 13.87 -14.62 18.40
N LEU A 25 13.50 -14.04 17.26
CA LEU A 25 13.67 -12.61 17.03
C LEU A 25 12.81 -11.75 17.97
N ARG A 26 11.75 -12.30 18.57
CA ARG A 26 10.91 -11.61 19.57
C ARG A 26 11.32 -11.86 21.02
N ASP A 27 12.39 -12.63 21.24
CA ASP A 27 12.83 -13.02 22.57
C ASP A 27 13.59 -11.89 23.24
N ARG A 28 12.96 -11.25 24.23
CA ARG A 28 13.55 -10.16 25.04
C ARG A 28 14.73 -10.60 25.91
N ARG A 29 15.02 -11.91 25.96
CA ARG A 29 16.27 -12.38 26.57
C ARG A 29 17.50 -11.96 25.76
N LEU A 30 17.34 -11.72 24.44
CA LEU A 30 18.44 -11.25 23.58
C LEU A 30 18.95 -9.86 23.97
N ASN A 31 18.08 -8.99 24.47
CA ASN A 31 18.45 -7.68 25.03
C ASN A 31 18.46 -7.68 26.56
N GLY A 32 18.72 -8.85 27.16
CA GLY A 32 19.03 -9.01 28.59
C GLY A 32 17.83 -9.11 29.54
N TYR A 33 16.59 -9.03 29.06
CA TYR A 33 15.40 -9.01 29.93
C TYR A 33 14.89 -10.42 30.26
N LEU A 34 14.61 -10.66 31.54
CA LEU A 34 13.83 -11.80 32.00
C LEU A 34 12.35 -11.43 31.94
N VAL A 35 11.63 -12.06 31.01
CA VAL A 35 10.16 -11.98 30.95
C VAL A 35 9.60 -13.27 31.55
N GLY A 36 8.92 -13.14 32.69
CA GLY A 36 8.28 -14.27 33.36
C GLY A 36 7.13 -14.86 32.55
N LYS A 37 6.62 -16.03 32.96
CA LYS A 37 5.36 -16.55 32.42
C LYS A 37 4.21 -15.66 32.91
N TYR A 38 3.45 -15.08 31.99
CA TYR A 38 2.24 -14.31 32.28
C TYR A 38 1.00 -15.11 31.94
N ALA A 39 -0.06 -14.98 32.74
CA ALA A 39 -1.31 -15.71 32.56
C ALA A 39 -2.08 -15.16 31.36
N THR A 40 -2.32 -15.98 30.34
CA THR A 40 -3.13 -15.60 29.17
C THR A 40 -4.56 -16.09 29.32
N ILE A 41 -5.53 -15.29 28.87
CA ILE A 41 -6.94 -15.67 28.82
C ILE A 41 -7.13 -16.73 27.70
N PRO A 42 -7.58 -17.95 28.05
CA PRO A 42 -7.75 -19.04 27.08
C PRO A 42 -8.96 -18.82 26.18
N LYS A 43 -8.95 -19.46 25.01
CA LYS A 43 -10.07 -19.47 24.06
C LYS A 43 -11.27 -20.25 24.66
N LYS A 44 -12.49 -19.73 24.50
CA LYS A 44 -13.73 -20.44 24.85
C LYS A 44 -14.32 -21.12 23.60
N ASP A 45 -14.96 -22.27 23.77
CA ASP A 45 -15.45 -23.09 22.64
C ASP A 45 -16.55 -22.41 21.82
N ASN A 46 -17.37 -21.55 22.44
CA ASN A 46 -18.46 -20.79 21.80
C ASN A 46 -18.22 -19.26 21.85
N GLU A 47 -16.99 -18.80 21.58
CA GLU A 47 -16.70 -17.36 21.58
C GLU A 47 -17.29 -16.65 20.35
N SER A 48 -17.99 -15.53 20.58
CA SER A 48 -18.41 -14.63 19.50
C SER A 48 -17.21 -13.88 18.91
N THR A 49 -17.33 -13.30 17.72
CA THR A 49 -16.27 -12.50 17.09
C THR A 49 -15.83 -11.32 17.98
N SER A 50 -16.79 -10.68 18.65
CA SER A 50 -16.53 -9.57 19.59
C SER A 50 -15.77 -10.03 20.83
N ASP A 51 -16.13 -11.20 21.39
CA ASP A 51 -15.44 -11.76 22.55
C ASP A 51 -14.03 -12.23 22.21
N ALA A 52 -13.83 -12.76 20.99
CA ALA A 52 -12.52 -13.14 20.49
C ALA A 52 -11.61 -11.90 20.35
N GLU A 53 -12.12 -10.80 19.80
CA GLU A 53 -11.38 -9.53 19.68
C GLU A 53 -10.98 -8.98 21.05
N LYS A 54 -11.91 -8.94 22.01
CA LYS A 54 -11.63 -8.52 23.39
C LYS A 54 -10.55 -9.39 24.04
N ARG A 55 -10.66 -10.71 23.94
CA ARG A 55 -9.67 -11.66 24.48
C ARG A 55 -8.28 -11.45 23.87
N ILE A 56 -8.21 -11.21 22.56
CA ILE A 56 -6.93 -10.95 21.88
C ILE A 56 -6.31 -9.64 22.38
N LEU A 57 -7.10 -8.57 22.45
CA LEU A 57 -6.64 -7.26 22.90
C LEU A 57 -6.13 -7.31 24.35
N GLU A 58 -6.83 -8.03 25.21
CA GLU A 58 -6.49 -8.16 26.62
C GLU A 58 -5.23 -9.00 26.83
N ASN A 59 -5.07 -10.10 26.07
CA ASN A 59 -3.82 -10.87 26.05
C ASN A 59 -2.62 -10.05 25.54
N ILE A 60 -2.82 -9.16 24.56
CA ILE A 60 -1.78 -8.23 24.10
C ILE A 60 -1.39 -7.27 25.22
N LYS A 61 -2.36 -6.76 25.98
CA LYS A 61 -2.13 -5.85 27.11
C LYS A 61 -1.32 -6.53 28.23
N ILE A 62 -1.73 -7.73 28.65
CA ILE A 62 -1.00 -8.53 29.66
C ILE A 62 0.44 -8.76 29.23
N LYS A 63 0.65 -9.10 27.95
CA LYS A 63 2.00 -9.29 27.40
C LYS A 63 2.82 -7.99 27.39
N LYS A 64 2.21 -6.85 27.06
CA LYS A 64 2.90 -5.54 27.05
C LYS A 64 3.35 -5.18 28.47
N GLU A 65 2.45 -5.30 29.44
CA GLU A 65 2.74 -5.04 30.86
C GLU A 65 3.85 -5.93 31.43
N ALA A 66 3.85 -7.23 31.11
CA ALA A 66 4.91 -8.14 31.51
C ALA A 66 6.29 -7.77 30.91
N ASN A 67 6.31 -7.19 29.70
CA ASN A 67 7.55 -6.71 29.09
C ASN A 67 8.01 -5.38 29.70
N ASP A 68 7.08 -4.49 30.04
CA ASP A 68 7.39 -3.18 30.63
C ASP A 68 7.96 -3.32 32.05
N ASN A 69 7.51 -4.34 32.79
CA ASN A 69 7.99 -4.67 34.14
C ASN A 69 9.17 -5.66 34.17
N ALA A 70 9.69 -6.05 33.00
CA ALA A 70 10.74 -7.05 32.91
C ALA A 70 12.07 -6.52 33.50
N LYS A 71 12.75 -7.37 34.27
CA LYS A 71 14.06 -7.05 34.86
C LYS A 71 15.19 -7.49 33.94
N ARG A 72 16.24 -6.67 33.80
CA ARG A 72 17.44 -7.03 33.04
C ARG A 72 18.36 -7.88 33.90
N ILE A 73 18.54 -9.14 33.53
CA ILE A 73 19.28 -10.16 34.30
C ILE A 73 20.27 -10.92 33.39
N TYR A 74 19.95 -11.08 32.11
CA TYR A 74 20.79 -11.81 31.17
C TYR A 74 21.83 -10.89 30.49
N PRO A 75 22.97 -11.44 30.06
CA PRO A 75 23.91 -10.73 29.20
C PRO A 75 23.20 -10.21 27.94
N VAL A 76 23.53 -8.97 27.56
CA VAL A 76 22.98 -8.33 26.36
C VAL A 76 23.71 -8.91 25.14
N VAL A 77 22.98 -9.60 24.27
CA VAL A 77 23.48 -10.15 23.01
C VAL A 77 23.26 -9.16 21.85
N ILE A 78 22.18 -8.38 21.94
CA ILE A 78 21.76 -7.39 20.95
C ILE A 78 21.36 -6.11 21.70
N ASP A 79 21.76 -4.94 21.19
CA ASP A 79 21.37 -3.65 21.76
C ASP A 79 19.86 -3.38 21.61
N ASP A 80 19.33 -2.48 22.45
CA ASP A 80 17.89 -2.18 22.49
C ASP A 80 17.39 -1.49 21.22
N ASP A 81 18.23 -0.71 20.55
CA ASP A 81 17.87 0.03 19.33
C ASP A 81 17.72 -0.95 18.15
N LEU A 82 18.68 -1.85 17.97
CA LEU A 82 18.65 -2.91 16.97
C LEU A 82 17.51 -3.88 17.23
N PHE A 83 17.29 -4.29 18.49
CA PHE A 83 16.15 -5.13 18.85
C PHE A 83 14.82 -4.44 18.53
N SER A 84 14.68 -3.16 18.87
CA SER A 84 13.47 -2.39 18.60
C SER A 84 13.22 -2.20 17.11
N ARG A 85 14.29 -1.94 16.33
CA ARG A 85 14.21 -1.86 14.86
C ARG A 85 13.75 -3.19 14.25
N VAL A 86 14.26 -4.31 14.74
CA VAL A 86 13.83 -5.65 14.29
C VAL A 86 12.38 -5.93 14.70
N GLN A 87 11.94 -5.55 15.91
CA GLN A 87 10.53 -5.64 16.30
C GLN A 87 9.65 -4.80 15.37
N SER A 88 10.02 -3.55 15.11
CA SER A 88 9.31 -2.67 14.19
C SER A 88 9.26 -3.26 12.78
N MET A 89 10.34 -3.86 12.26
CA MET A 89 10.32 -4.56 10.97
C MET A 89 9.35 -5.76 10.98
N MET A 90 9.31 -6.54 12.06
CA MET A 90 8.39 -7.67 12.18
C MET A 90 6.93 -7.23 12.34
N ASP A 91 6.69 -6.17 13.12
CA ASP A 91 5.36 -5.59 13.31
C ASP A 91 4.88 -4.88 12.04
N ARG A 92 5.76 -4.20 11.29
CA ARG A 92 5.50 -3.69 9.94
C ARG A 92 5.06 -4.81 9.01
N ASN A 93 5.73 -5.97 9.05
CA ASN A 93 5.37 -7.16 8.26
C ASN A 93 4.01 -7.79 8.64
N VAL A 94 3.48 -7.51 9.84
CA VAL A 94 2.19 -8.02 10.36
C VAL A 94 1.07 -6.99 10.20
N SER A 95 1.36 -5.70 10.39
CA SER A 95 0.44 -4.55 10.35
C SER A 95 0.26 -3.95 8.97
N SER A 96 1.27 -4.04 8.08
CA SER A 96 0.98 -4.10 6.66
C SER A 96 0.04 -5.30 6.54
N LYS A 97 -1.24 -5.07 6.25
CA LYS A 97 -2.16 -6.12 5.81
C LYS A 97 -1.41 -6.83 4.70
N LYS A 98 -0.67 -7.90 5.01
CA LYS A 98 -0.05 -8.71 3.97
C LYS A 98 -1.25 -9.15 3.16
N GLN A 99 -1.37 -8.58 1.96
CA GLN A 99 -1.63 -9.33 0.75
C GLN A 99 -1.35 -10.80 1.08
N LYS A 100 -2.42 -11.56 1.39
CA LYS A 100 -2.29 -12.96 1.76
C LYS A 100 -1.39 -13.56 0.70
N SER A 101 -0.25 -14.10 1.15
CA SER A 101 0.82 -14.64 0.33
C SER A 101 0.28 -15.00 -1.04
N THR A 102 0.68 -14.23 -2.07
CA THR A 102 0.65 -14.74 -3.44
C THR A 102 1.11 -16.18 -3.38
N THR A 103 0.32 -17.06 -3.98
CA THR A 103 0.73 -18.45 -4.21
C THR A 103 2.19 -18.49 -4.66
N THR A 104 2.92 -19.55 -4.31
CA THR A 104 4.38 -19.68 -4.52
C THR A 104 4.85 -19.35 -5.94
N LYS A 105 3.94 -19.36 -6.92
CA LYS A 105 4.18 -19.05 -8.33
C LYS A 105 3.86 -17.61 -8.77
N GLN A 106 3.28 -16.74 -7.94
CA GLN A 106 2.94 -15.35 -8.31
C GLN A 106 2.29 -15.25 -9.72
N ARG A 107 1.32 -16.14 -10.02
CA ARG A 107 0.69 -16.21 -11.35
C ARG A 107 0.01 -14.89 -11.74
N ASN A 108 -0.42 -14.12 -10.76
CA ASN A 108 -0.81 -12.72 -10.92
C ASN A 108 0.27 -11.85 -10.27
N LEU A 109 0.98 -11.04 -11.05
CA LEU A 109 1.96 -10.07 -10.60
C LEU A 109 1.30 -8.93 -9.82
N PHE A 110 0.05 -8.62 -10.15
CA PHE A 110 -0.76 -7.59 -9.49
C PHE A 110 -1.73 -8.20 -8.49
N ASN A 111 -1.40 -9.38 -7.94
CA ASN A 111 -2.24 -10.03 -6.94
C ASN A 111 -2.56 -9.06 -5.80
N GLY A 112 -3.84 -9.05 -5.45
CA GLY A 112 -4.51 -8.15 -4.51
C GLY A 112 -4.37 -6.65 -4.75
N LEU A 113 -3.77 -6.20 -5.85
CA LEU A 113 -3.94 -4.84 -6.37
C LEU A 113 -5.11 -4.79 -7.36
N THR A 114 -5.24 -5.81 -8.22
CA THR A 114 -6.29 -5.89 -9.24
C THR A 114 -7.66 -6.23 -8.64
N LYS A 115 -8.65 -5.39 -8.94
CA LYS A 115 -10.05 -5.51 -8.54
C LYS A 115 -10.97 -5.46 -9.77
N CYS A 116 -12.13 -6.08 -9.68
CA CYS A 116 -13.16 -5.98 -10.69
C CYS A 116 -13.79 -4.57 -10.64
N HIS A 117 -13.93 -3.90 -11.78
CA HIS A 117 -14.57 -2.60 -11.83
C HIS A 117 -16.06 -2.65 -11.44
N GLU A 118 -16.79 -3.69 -11.88
CA GLU A 118 -18.24 -3.82 -11.63
C GLU A 118 -18.58 -4.07 -10.15
N CYS A 119 -17.93 -5.06 -9.52
CA CYS A 119 -18.31 -5.53 -8.18
C CYS A 119 -17.24 -5.29 -7.10
N GLY A 120 -16.11 -4.69 -7.44
CA GLY A 120 -14.99 -4.40 -6.52
C GLY A 120 -14.24 -5.63 -6.00
N SER A 121 -14.64 -6.85 -6.37
CA SER A 121 -14.04 -8.09 -5.87
C SER A 121 -12.64 -8.32 -6.45
N PRO A 122 -11.75 -9.05 -5.76
CA PRO A 122 -10.41 -9.33 -6.27
C PRO A 122 -10.43 -10.06 -7.63
N MET A 123 -9.48 -9.72 -8.49
CA MET A 123 -9.24 -10.43 -9.75
C MET A 123 -8.19 -11.54 -9.56
N ILE A 124 -8.42 -12.68 -10.18
CA ILE A 124 -7.53 -13.85 -10.17
C ILE A 124 -7.12 -14.22 -11.59
N VAL A 125 -5.98 -14.90 -11.73
CA VAL A 125 -5.55 -15.46 -13.02
C VAL A 125 -6.09 -16.88 -13.17
N GLN A 126 -6.85 -17.10 -14.24
CA GLN A 126 -7.32 -18.42 -14.66
C GLN A 126 -6.57 -18.86 -15.91
N SER A 127 -5.96 -20.04 -15.84
CA SER A 127 -5.40 -20.73 -17.01
C SER A 127 -6.49 -21.60 -17.65
N MET A 128 -6.59 -21.52 -18.97
CA MET A 128 -7.48 -22.33 -19.79
C MET A 128 -6.73 -23.55 -20.35
N SER A 129 -7.46 -24.55 -20.83
CA SER A 129 -6.87 -25.79 -21.40
C SER A 129 -5.99 -25.54 -22.61
N ASN A 130 -6.25 -24.48 -23.37
CA ASN A 130 -5.44 -24.03 -24.50
C ASN A 130 -4.16 -23.26 -24.11
N GLY A 131 -3.82 -23.21 -22.81
CA GLY A 131 -2.66 -22.47 -22.30
C GLY A 131 -2.91 -20.97 -22.10
N GLY A 132 -4.03 -20.42 -22.59
CA GLY A 132 -4.38 -19.02 -22.43
C GLY A 132 -4.61 -18.64 -20.97
N GLN A 133 -4.07 -17.49 -20.56
CA GLN A 133 -4.22 -16.96 -19.20
C GLN A 133 -5.10 -15.70 -19.20
N TYR A 134 -6.03 -15.64 -18.27
CA TYR A 134 -7.01 -14.55 -18.20
C TYR A 134 -7.17 -14.01 -16.79
N LEU A 135 -7.33 -12.69 -16.66
CA LEU A 135 -7.86 -12.08 -15.45
C LEU A 135 -9.37 -12.30 -15.40
N ARG A 136 -9.81 -12.85 -14.27
CA ARG A 136 -11.22 -13.16 -14.00
C ARG A 136 -11.60 -12.65 -12.62
N CYS A 137 -12.79 -12.09 -12.51
CA CYS A 137 -13.36 -11.71 -11.22
C CYS A 137 -13.61 -12.94 -10.34
N TYR A 138 -13.22 -12.86 -9.06
CA TYR A 138 -13.42 -13.94 -8.10
C TYR A 138 -14.89 -14.31 -7.90
N ARG A 139 -15.79 -13.32 -7.72
CA ARG A 139 -17.25 -13.58 -7.55
C ARG A 139 -17.89 -14.20 -8.80
N GLN A 140 -17.50 -13.72 -9.98
CA GLN A 140 -17.94 -14.28 -11.25
C GLN A 140 -17.42 -15.72 -11.47
N ARG A 141 -16.32 -16.12 -10.82
CA ARG A 141 -15.86 -17.51 -10.78
C ARG A 141 -16.70 -18.38 -9.84
N THR A 142 -17.05 -17.88 -8.66
CA THR A 142 -17.84 -18.63 -7.67
C THR A 142 -19.33 -18.72 -8.02
N LYS A 143 -19.76 -18.11 -9.14
CA LYS A 143 -21.17 -18.02 -9.58
C LYS A 143 -22.08 -17.38 -8.53
N ASP A 144 -21.54 -16.48 -7.73
CA ASP A 144 -22.35 -15.58 -6.91
C ASP A 144 -22.98 -14.58 -7.92
N GLU A 145 -24.32 -14.53 -8.02
CA GLU A 145 -25.10 -13.89 -9.11
C GLU A 145 -24.90 -12.36 -9.27
N LYS A 146 -23.88 -11.79 -8.62
CA LYS A 146 -23.68 -10.35 -8.45
C LYS A 146 -22.61 -9.75 -9.37
N CYS A 147 -22.08 -10.47 -10.36
CA CYS A 147 -21.08 -9.90 -11.28
C CYS A 147 -21.03 -10.59 -12.65
N ASN A 148 -21.18 -9.79 -13.71
CA ASN A 148 -21.19 -10.24 -15.11
C ASN A 148 -19.90 -9.85 -15.87
N SER A 149 -18.86 -9.43 -15.14
CA SER A 149 -17.60 -8.99 -15.72
C SER A 149 -16.98 -10.05 -16.64
N LYS A 150 -16.55 -9.63 -17.82
CA LYS A 150 -15.90 -10.48 -18.81
C LYS A 150 -14.41 -10.68 -18.50
N MET A 151 -13.83 -11.74 -19.04
CA MET A 151 -12.41 -12.06 -18.86
C MET A 151 -11.51 -11.18 -19.73
N LEU A 152 -10.37 -10.76 -19.17
CA LEU A 152 -9.32 -10.00 -19.86
C LEU A 152 -8.11 -10.91 -20.11
N ARG A 153 -7.41 -10.74 -21.25
CA ARG A 153 -6.15 -11.46 -21.50
C ARG A 153 -5.09 -11.00 -20.49
N TYR A 154 -4.56 -11.95 -19.73
CA TYR A 154 -3.66 -11.62 -18.63
C TYR A 154 -2.32 -11.08 -19.11
N PHE A 155 -1.70 -11.72 -20.11
CA PHE A 155 -0.40 -11.30 -20.65
C PHE A 155 -0.43 -9.85 -21.14
N GLU A 156 -1.43 -9.48 -21.94
CA GLU A 156 -1.58 -8.10 -22.42
C GLU A 156 -1.84 -7.12 -21.27
N SER A 157 -2.73 -7.49 -20.34
CA SER A 157 -3.01 -6.66 -19.16
C SER A 157 -1.76 -6.44 -18.30
N GLU A 158 -0.95 -7.47 -18.11
CA GLU A 158 0.28 -7.41 -17.33
C GLU A 158 1.29 -6.47 -17.97
N LYS A 159 1.49 -6.61 -19.28
CA LYS A 159 2.45 -5.81 -20.05
C LYS A 159 2.08 -4.33 -20.06
N VAL A 160 0.82 -4.00 -20.34
CA VAL A 160 0.30 -2.61 -20.35
C VAL A 160 0.54 -1.94 -18.99
N LEU A 161 0.14 -2.60 -17.91
CA LEU A 161 0.30 -2.06 -16.56
C LEU A 161 1.78 -1.87 -16.22
N LEU A 162 2.64 -2.83 -16.53
CA LEU A 162 4.08 -2.70 -16.30
C LEU A 162 4.72 -1.56 -17.10
N GLN A 163 4.34 -1.40 -18.36
CA GLN A 163 4.84 -0.32 -19.21
C GLN A 163 4.44 1.05 -18.67
N HIS A 164 3.18 1.22 -18.28
CA HIS A 164 2.72 2.47 -17.68
C HIS A 164 3.45 2.75 -16.36
N ILE A 165 3.52 1.76 -15.46
CA ILE A 165 4.16 1.93 -14.13
C ILE A 165 5.64 2.29 -14.24
N LYS A 166 6.35 1.68 -15.20
CA LYS A 166 7.76 1.97 -15.46
C LYS A 166 7.99 3.43 -15.85
N ASN A 167 7.02 4.04 -16.55
CA ASN A 167 7.11 5.40 -17.05
C ASN A 167 6.49 6.44 -16.09
N LEU A 168 6.05 6.03 -14.89
CA LEU A 168 5.50 6.95 -13.91
C LEU A 168 6.59 7.85 -13.33
N ASN A 169 6.36 9.15 -13.37
CA ASN A 169 7.17 10.12 -12.65
C ASN A 169 6.77 10.12 -11.17
N LEU A 170 7.56 9.47 -10.32
CA LEU A 170 7.28 9.38 -8.88
C LEU A 170 7.37 10.72 -8.16
N ASP A 171 8.16 11.66 -8.69
CA ASP A 171 8.27 13.01 -8.14
C ASP A 171 6.95 13.78 -8.27
N GLU A 172 6.16 13.51 -9.31
CA GLU A 172 4.82 14.11 -9.45
C GLU A 172 3.80 13.55 -8.44
N ILE A 173 4.00 12.31 -7.98
CA ILE A 173 3.07 11.62 -7.07
C ILE A 173 3.45 11.84 -5.59
N TYR A 174 4.75 11.87 -5.30
CA TYR A 174 5.29 11.86 -3.93
C TYR A 174 6.38 12.91 -3.67
N GLY A 175 6.78 13.71 -4.66
CA GLY A 175 7.80 14.74 -4.50
C GLY A 175 7.32 15.87 -3.60
N ASP A 176 7.69 15.80 -2.33
CA ASP A 176 7.49 16.88 -1.37
C ASP A 176 8.73 17.02 -0.48
N GLU A 177 9.59 18.00 -0.78
CA GLU A 177 10.85 18.27 -0.05
C GLU A 177 10.62 18.54 1.45
N LYS A 178 9.43 19.03 1.82
CA LYS A 178 9.02 19.26 3.21
C LYS A 178 8.98 17.98 4.06
N SER A 179 8.87 16.81 3.45
CA SER A 179 8.80 15.52 4.16
C SER A 179 10.13 15.15 4.82
N ASN A 180 11.27 15.55 4.27
CA ASN A 180 12.59 15.18 4.81
C ASN A 180 12.97 16.01 6.05
N GLN A 181 12.76 17.33 6.03
CA GLN A 181 12.99 18.19 7.21
C GLN A 181 12.05 17.87 8.38
N SER A 182 10.80 17.50 8.07
CA SER A 182 9.83 17.08 9.10
C SER A 182 10.18 15.71 9.69
N LEU A 183 10.77 14.79 8.92
CA LEU A 183 11.21 13.48 9.42
C LEU A 183 12.31 13.59 10.48
N ASP A 184 13.34 14.41 10.22
CA ASP A 184 14.44 14.61 11.17
C ASP A 184 13.95 15.28 12.46
N THR A 185 13.01 16.21 12.34
CA THR A 185 12.38 16.87 13.49
C THR A 185 11.60 15.86 14.34
N LEU A 186 10.81 14.99 13.70
CA LEU A 186 10.05 13.93 14.40
C LEU A 186 10.98 12.89 15.05
N LYS A 187 12.10 12.54 14.41
CA LYS A 187 13.11 11.63 14.98
C LYS A 187 13.77 12.22 16.23
N ARG A 188 14.06 13.53 16.23
CA ARG A 188 14.56 14.23 17.42
C ARG A 188 13.54 14.25 18.56
N LEU A 189 12.27 14.55 18.26
CA LEU A 189 11.18 14.51 19.25
C LEU A 189 11.01 13.10 19.84
N LEU A 190 11.09 12.05 19.01
CA LEU A 190 11.02 10.67 19.48
C LEU A 190 12.18 10.32 20.42
N SER A 191 13.40 10.78 20.10
CA SER A 191 14.57 10.59 20.97
C SER A 191 14.39 11.27 22.33
N ASP A 192 13.90 12.52 22.35
CA ASP A 192 13.61 13.26 23.58
C ASP A 192 12.52 12.58 24.45
N VAL A 193 11.43 12.11 23.84
CA VAL A 193 10.38 11.36 24.55
C VAL A 193 10.92 10.04 25.11
N ASN A 194 11.78 9.33 24.38
CA ASN A 194 12.43 8.12 24.88
C ASN A 194 13.33 8.42 26.09
N GLY A 195 14.08 9.52 26.07
CA GLY A 195 14.88 9.97 27.22
C GLY A 195 14.01 10.26 28.45
N LYS A 196 12.88 10.95 28.26
CA LYS A 196 11.90 11.21 29.33
C LYS A 196 11.31 9.92 29.92
N ILE A 197 11.02 8.91 29.08
CA ILE A 197 10.52 7.61 29.54
C ILE A 197 11.60 6.87 30.35
N ALA A 198 12.87 6.94 29.95
CA ALA A 198 13.98 6.35 30.70
C ALA A 198 14.12 6.96 32.10
N LEU A 199 14.08 8.29 32.20
CA LEU A 199 14.08 9.00 33.48
C LEU A 199 12.88 8.64 34.36
N LEU A 200 11.69 8.52 33.77
CA LEU A 200 10.49 8.08 34.50
C LEU A 200 10.62 6.63 34.99
N ASN A 201 11.28 5.74 34.23
CA ASN A 201 11.55 4.36 34.68
C ASN A 201 12.49 4.32 35.87
N GLU A 202 13.52 5.16 35.90
CA GLU A 202 14.41 5.29 37.07
C GLU A 202 13.62 5.79 38.29
N LYS A 203 12.76 6.80 38.11
CA LYS A 203 11.91 7.33 39.20
C LYS A 203 10.88 6.31 39.72
N VAL A 204 10.33 5.46 38.85
CA VAL A 204 9.46 4.35 39.29
C VAL A 204 10.23 3.37 40.18
N GLN A 205 11.53 3.14 39.92
CA GLN A 205 12.35 2.24 40.73
C GLN A 205 12.73 2.84 42.09
N SER A 206 12.72 4.16 42.23
CA SER A 206 13.10 4.89 43.46
C SER A 206 11.93 5.45 44.26
N ALA A 207 10.69 5.28 43.80
CA ALA A 207 9.49 5.81 44.47
C ALA A 207 9.21 5.04 45.77
N ASN A 208 8.96 5.78 46.86
CA ASN A 208 8.84 5.22 48.21
C ASN A 208 7.40 5.19 48.74
N ASP A 209 6.45 5.86 48.07
CA ASP A 209 5.03 5.84 48.42
C ASP A 209 4.11 5.60 47.22
N GLU A 210 2.92 5.04 47.49
CA GLU A 210 1.95 4.65 46.45
C GLU A 210 1.37 5.84 45.67
N SER A 211 1.26 7.03 46.28
CA SER A 211 0.72 8.22 45.62
C SER A 211 1.72 8.80 44.63
N GLU A 212 3.00 8.86 45.00
CA GLU A 212 4.10 9.24 44.13
C GLU A 212 4.25 8.25 42.96
N LEU A 213 4.17 6.94 43.24
CA LEU A 213 4.21 5.90 42.22
C LEU A 213 3.09 6.05 41.19
N PHE A 214 1.85 6.29 41.65
CA PHE A 214 0.68 6.44 40.79
C PHE A 214 0.80 7.66 39.87
N ALA A 215 1.25 8.80 40.40
CA ALA A 215 1.48 10.00 39.62
C ALA A 215 2.57 9.78 38.54
N ILE A 216 3.68 9.14 38.90
CA ILE A 216 4.77 8.83 37.94
C ILE A 216 4.27 7.87 36.84
N MET A 217 3.47 6.86 37.19
CA MET A 217 2.88 5.92 36.23
C MET A 217 1.93 6.61 35.25
N GLU A 218 1.13 7.58 35.70
CA GLU A 218 0.23 8.34 34.82
C GLU A 218 1.01 9.20 33.82
N PHE A 219 2.05 9.90 34.27
CA PHE A 219 2.95 10.65 33.38
C PHE A 219 3.66 9.73 32.38
N LYS A 220 4.11 8.56 32.82
CA LYS A 220 4.73 7.55 31.95
C LYS A 220 3.75 7.08 30.88
N ARG A 221 2.49 6.80 31.24
CA ARG A 221 1.45 6.38 30.27
C ARG A 221 1.23 7.44 29.20
N LYS A 222 1.17 8.72 29.58
CA LYS A 222 1.01 9.84 28.64
C LYS A 222 2.18 9.93 27.65
N ARG A 223 3.42 9.76 28.12
CA ARG A 223 4.61 9.78 27.25
C ARG A 223 4.72 8.54 26.35
N ILE A 224 4.23 7.38 26.78
CA ILE A 224 4.15 6.19 25.93
C ILE A 224 3.16 6.40 24.78
N LEU A 225 1.99 7.01 25.04
CA LEU A 225 1.04 7.34 23.98
C LEU A 225 1.64 8.32 22.96
N GLU A 226 2.31 9.37 23.44
CA GLU A 226 3.01 10.34 22.58
C GLU A 226 4.11 9.67 21.74
N LYS A 227 4.88 8.74 22.33
CA LYS A 227 5.84 7.91 21.60
C LYS A 227 5.18 7.09 20.50
N ASP A 228 4.08 6.41 20.82
CA ASP A 228 3.36 5.55 19.88
C ASP A 228 2.80 6.38 18.69
N GLU A 229 2.29 7.60 18.96
CA GLU A 229 1.86 8.55 17.93
C GLU A 229 3.02 9.05 17.04
N LEU A 230 4.16 9.40 17.64
CA LEU A 230 5.35 9.84 16.90
C LEU A 230 5.89 8.72 16.00
N ILE A 231 5.93 7.48 16.49
CA ILE A 231 6.33 6.31 15.70
C ILE A 231 5.38 6.09 14.52
N ALA A 232 4.07 6.23 14.73
CA ALA A 232 3.09 6.10 13.65
C ALA A 232 3.30 7.18 12.57
N LYS A 233 3.56 8.43 12.96
CA LYS A 233 3.86 9.54 12.04
C LYS A 233 5.17 9.31 11.27
N ILE A 234 6.24 8.91 11.96
CA ILE A 234 7.54 8.59 11.34
C ILE A 234 7.39 7.45 10.34
N ASN A 235 6.71 6.36 10.71
CA ASN A 235 6.48 5.23 9.80
C ASN A 235 5.68 5.66 8.56
N SER A 236 4.70 6.55 8.71
CA SER A 236 3.93 7.09 7.59
C SER A 236 4.84 7.86 6.61
N ILE A 237 5.71 8.74 7.10
CA ILE A 237 6.60 9.54 6.26
C ILE A 237 7.75 8.70 5.69
N GLU A 238 8.34 7.77 6.46
CA GLU A 238 9.37 6.86 5.95
C GLU A 238 8.83 5.99 4.81
N ASN A 239 7.59 5.50 4.90
CA ASN A 239 6.95 4.78 3.80
C ASN A 239 6.77 5.66 2.55
N GLN A 240 6.52 6.96 2.73
CA GLN A 240 6.42 7.92 1.63
C GLN A 240 7.79 8.13 0.95
N CYS A 241 8.84 8.35 1.74
CA CYS A 241 10.21 8.49 1.20
C CYS A 241 10.68 7.20 0.51
N GLU A 242 10.37 6.03 1.07
CA GLU A 242 10.72 4.76 0.45
C GLU A 242 10.02 4.61 -0.91
N ALA A 243 8.75 5.00 -1.03
CA ALA A 243 8.02 5.00 -2.30
C ALA A 243 8.62 5.94 -3.36
N VAL A 244 9.11 7.13 -2.96
CA VAL A 244 9.83 8.08 -3.86
C VAL A 244 11.14 7.49 -4.38
N THR A 245 11.88 6.77 -3.54
CA THR A 245 13.20 6.21 -3.89
C THR A 245 13.14 4.93 -4.76
N LEU A 246 11.95 4.40 -5.04
CA LEU A 246 11.81 3.18 -5.85
C LEU A 246 12.12 3.49 -7.32
N ASN A 247 13.37 3.30 -7.74
CA ASN A 247 13.70 3.32 -9.16
C ASN A 247 13.12 2.05 -9.83
N TYR A 248 12.13 2.23 -10.71
CA TYR A 248 11.48 1.17 -11.47
C TYR A 248 12.27 0.74 -12.71
N THR A 249 13.55 0.45 -12.56
CA THR A 249 14.32 -0.23 -13.61
C THR A 249 14.00 -1.72 -13.62
N TYR A 250 12.79 -2.05 -14.07
CA TYR A 250 12.42 -3.44 -14.36
C TYR A 250 12.61 -3.75 -15.84
N ASP A 251 13.14 -4.94 -16.08
CA ASP A 251 13.05 -5.61 -17.36
C ASP A 251 11.66 -6.27 -17.47
N ILE A 252 10.83 -5.75 -18.38
CA ILE A 252 9.45 -6.20 -18.58
C ILE A 252 9.43 -7.63 -19.13
N GLU A 253 10.43 -8.02 -19.93
CA GLU A 253 10.53 -9.38 -20.47
C GLU A 253 10.82 -10.38 -19.36
N GLN A 254 11.75 -10.04 -18.46
CA GLN A 254 12.02 -10.87 -17.29
C GLN A 254 10.84 -10.93 -16.32
N LEU A 255 10.09 -9.83 -16.16
CA LEU A 255 8.92 -9.83 -15.30
C LEU A 255 7.78 -10.66 -15.89
N THR A 256 7.51 -10.58 -17.18
CA THR A 256 6.43 -11.35 -17.84
C THR A 256 6.70 -12.85 -17.87
N ASN A 257 7.97 -13.27 -17.74
CA ASN A 257 8.32 -14.66 -17.50
C ASN A 257 7.82 -15.17 -16.14
N GLN A 258 6.83 -16.07 -16.17
CA GLN A 258 6.17 -16.64 -14.98
C GLN A 258 7.10 -17.44 -14.06
N ASP A 259 8.23 -17.94 -14.56
CA ASP A 259 9.19 -18.72 -13.77
C ASP A 259 10.06 -17.83 -12.86
N ASN A 260 10.12 -16.52 -13.14
CA ASN A 260 10.87 -15.53 -12.36
C ASN A 260 10.12 -15.11 -11.07
N THR A 261 9.66 -16.09 -10.30
CA THR A 261 8.81 -15.92 -9.11
C THR A 261 9.37 -14.96 -8.05
N VAL A 262 10.70 -14.96 -7.85
CA VAL A 262 11.37 -14.08 -6.88
C VAL A 262 11.36 -12.62 -7.35
N LEU A 263 11.68 -12.38 -8.62
CA LEU A 263 11.68 -11.04 -9.22
C LEU A 263 10.26 -10.48 -9.25
N ARG A 264 9.29 -11.30 -9.69
CA ARG A 264 7.86 -10.96 -9.71
C ARG A 264 7.37 -10.57 -8.31
N ARG A 265 7.76 -11.32 -7.27
CA ARG A 265 7.39 -10.98 -5.89
C ARG A 265 7.93 -9.64 -5.44
N LYS A 266 9.20 -9.36 -5.70
CA LYS A 266 9.79 -8.06 -5.36
C LYS A 266 9.08 -6.92 -6.11
N ALA A 267 8.81 -7.11 -7.40
CA ALA A 267 8.09 -6.11 -8.18
C ALA A 267 6.67 -5.87 -7.64
N ASN A 268 5.92 -6.91 -7.27
CA ASN A 268 4.61 -6.74 -6.63
C ASN A 268 4.71 -5.94 -5.32
N GLU A 269 5.66 -6.28 -4.44
CA GLU A 269 5.89 -5.57 -3.17
C GLU A 269 6.21 -4.08 -3.41
N HIS A 270 7.00 -3.78 -4.44
CA HIS A 270 7.37 -2.41 -4.80
C HIS A 270 6.21 -1.64 -5.42
N ILE A 271 5.46 -2.25 -6.34
CA ILE A 271 4.30 -1.63 -6.99
C ILE A 271 3.21 -1.34 -5.95
N ALA A 272 3.01 -2.24 -4.99
CA ALA A 272 2.02 -2.08 -3.93
C ALA A 272 2.31 -0.92 -2.96
N LYS A 273 3.55 -0.42 -2.91
CA LYS A 273 3.90 0.79 -2.13
C LYS A 273 3.40 2.08 -2.78
N VAL A 274 3.18 2.07 -4.11
CA VAL A 274 2.79 3.26 -4.88
C VAL A 274 1.32 3.19 -5.29
N ILE A 275 0.86 2.03 -5.73
CA ILE A 275 -0.50 1.80 -6.22
C ILE A 275 -1.35 1.17 -5.13
N SER A 276 -2.52 1.75 -4.89
CA SER A 276 -3.48 1.24 -3.91
C SER A 276 -4.42 0.18 -4.51
N SER A 277 -4.89 0.40 -5.74
CA SER A 277 -5.61 -0.62 -6.51
C SER A 277 -5.69 -0.32 -8.00
N VAL A 278 -5.92 -1.36 -8.79
CA VAL A 278 -6.21 -1.27 -10.22
C VAL A 278 -7.57 -1.91 -10.47
N LYS A 279 -8.58 -1.14 -10.84
CA LYS A 279 -9.88 -1.67 -11.26
C LYS A 279 -9.83 -2.02 -12.75
N CYS A 280 -10.04 -3.28 -13.07
CA CYS A 280 -10.01 -3.79 -14.43
C CYS A 280 -11.43 -4.01 -14.96
N TYR A 281 -11.66 -3.61 -16.20
CA TYR A 281 -12.91 -3.86 -16.91
C TYR A 281 -12.68 -4.22 -18.37
N ARG A 282 -13.56 -5.05 -18.93
CA ARG A 282 -13.63 -5.30 -20.37
C ARG A 282 -14.98 -4.85 -20.86
N VAL A 283 -14.97 -4.05 -21.92
CA VAL A 283 -16.17 -3.64 -22.65
C VAL A 283 -16.08 -4.22 -24.05
N ASP A 284 -17.19 -4.74 -24.56
CA ASP A 284 -17.31 -5.12 -25.95
C ASP A 284 -18.21 -4.08 -26.63
N SER A 285 -17.65 -3.28 -27.53
CA SER A 285 -18.36 -2.29 -28.33
C SER A 285 -18.56 -2.82 -29.75
N SER A 286 -19.71 -2.53 -30.34
CA SER A 286 -19.98 -2.85 -31.75
C SER A 286 -19.08 -2.07 -32.71
N LEU A 287 -18.56 -0.90 -32.29
CA LEU A 287 -17.76 0.00 -33.11
C LEU A 287 -16.25 -0.24 -32.94
N LEU A 288 -15.80 -0.40 -31.70
CA LEU A 288 -14.38 -0.51 -31.33
C LEU A 288 -13.93 -1.95 -31.05
N GLY A 289 -14.86 -2.91 -31.12
CA GLY A 289 -14.62 -4.27 -30.66
C GLY A 289 -14.40 -4.33 -29.15
N ALA A 290 -13.65 -5.35 -28.71
CA ALA A 290 -13.33 -5.54 -27.31
C ALA A 290 -12.17 -4.63 -26.87
N TYR A 291 -12.39 -3.81 -25.86
CA TYR A 291 -11.36 -2.97 -25.24
C TYR A 291 -11.33 -3.15 -23.72
N TYR A 292 -10.17 -2.85 -23.12
CA TYR A 292 -9.92 -2.98 -21.69
C TYR A 292 -9.74 -1.61 -21.06
N LEU A 293 -10.23 -1.48 -19.83
CA LEU A 293 -10.11 -0.29 -19.01
C LEU A 293 -9.39 -0.65 -17.71
N TYR A 294 -8.34 0.10 -17.40
CA TYR A 294 -7.58 -0.01 -16.16
C TYR A 294 -7.64 1.31 -15.40
N ASP A 295 -8.47 1.38 -14.37
CA ASP A 295 -8.55 2.53 -13.46
C ASP A 295 -7.55 2.31 -12.32
N ILE A 296 -6.45 3.05 -12.36
CA ILE A 296 -5.32 2.97 -11.44
C ILE A 296 -5.49 4.05 -10.38
N THR A 297 -5.62 3.60 -9.14
CA THR A 297 -5.68 4.44 -7.95
C THR A 297 -4.37 4.34 -7.18
N TYR A 298 -3.80 5.47 -6.80
CA TYR A 298 -2.58 5.56 -6.00
C TYR A 298 -2.92 5.66 -4.51
N HIS A 299 -1.92 5.61 -3.63
CA HIS A 299 -2.16 5.85 -2.19
C HIS A 299 -2.39 7.32 -1.86
N ARG A 300 -1.92 8.23 -2.72
CA ARG A 300 -2.31 9.64 -2.67
C ARG A 300 -3.45 9.90 -3.66
N GLU A 301 -4.38 10.75 -3.26
CA GLU A 301 -5.49 11.20 -4.10
C GLU A 301 -5.07 12.28 -5.11
N VAL A 302 -3.79 12.66 -5.09
CA VAL A 302 -3.15 13.66 -5.96
C VAL A 302 -3.12 13.24 -7.42
N LEU A 303 -3.18 11.94 -7.74
CA LEU A 303 -3.13 11.46 -9.11
C LEU A 303 -4.05 10.27 -9.29
N LYS A 304 -4.64 10.17 -10.48
CA LYS A 304 -5.42 9.04 -10.95
C LYS A 304 -5.16 8.83 -12.43
N HIS A 305 -4.97 7.57 -12.84
CA HIS A 305 -4.85 7.23 -14.24
C HIS A 305 -5.94 6.25 -14.67
N ILE A 306 -6.46 6.43 -15.89
CA ILE A 306 -7.33 5.45 -16.55
C ILE A 306 -6.69 5.13 -17.90
N LEU A 307 -6.32 3.87 -18.09
CA LEU A 307 -5.77 3.37 -19.34
C LEU A 307 -6.85 2.65 -20.13
N ILE A 308 -6.98 2.97 -21.41
CA ILE A 308 -7.89 2.31 -22.34
C ILE A 308 -7.05 1.65 -23.43
N THR A 309 -7.20 0.33 -23.59
CA THR A 309 -6.46 -0.45 -24.58
C THR A 309 -7.39 -1.29 -25.44
N ASP A 310 -6.97 -1.65 -26.64
CA ASP A 310 -7.63 -2.73 -27.37
C ASP A 310 -7.36 -4.09 -26.69
N ASN A 311 -7.90 -5.17 -27.27
CA ASN A 311 -7.71 -6.53 -26.79
C ASN A 311 -6.29 -7.11 -27.02
N SER A 312 -5.46 -6.42 -27.80
CA SER A 312 -4.06 -6.75 -28.06
C SER A 312 -3.10 -6.05 -27.10
N GLY A 313 -3.62 -5.17 -26.24
CA GLY A 313 -2.82 -4.37 -25.31
C GLY A 313 -2.25 -3.10 -25.95
N LYS A 314 -2.66 -2.71 -27.16
CA LYS A 314 -2.30 -1.40 -27.72
C LYS A 314 -3.05 -0.31 -26.95
N LEU A 315 -2.32 0.67 -26.42
CA LEU A 315 -2.89 1.84 -25.77
C LEU A 315 -3.66 2.67 -26.80
N ILE A 316 -4.95 2.86 -26.56
CA ILE A 316 -5.84 3.70 -27.37
C ILE A 316 -5.85 5.11 -26.77
N SER A 317 -6.07 5.18 -25.47
CA SER A 317 -6.18 6.45 -24.75
C SER A 317 -5.68 6.30 -23.32
N GLU A 318 -5.07 7.35 -22.81
CA GLU A 318 -4.66 7.49 -21.42
C GLU A 318 -5.27 8.76 -20.85
N ILE A 319 -5.97 8.61 -19.74
CA ILE A 319 -6.57 9.70 -19.00
C ILE A 319 -5.78 9.88 -17.71
N ALA A 320 -5.33 11.09 -17.43
CA ALA A 320 -4.69 11.48 -16.19
C ALA A 320 -5.51 12.57 -15.50
N ILE A 321 -5.79 12.39 -14.22
CA ILE A 321 -6.40 13.41 -13.36
C ILE A 321 -5.45 13.65 -12.22
N SER A 322 -4.92 14.87 -12.11
CA SER A 322 -3.97 15.24 -11.06
C SER A 322 -4.46 16.46 -10.28
N GLU A 323 -4.07 16.57 -9.01
CA GLU A 323 -4.38 17.71 -8.14
C GLU A 323 -3.11 18.17 -7.41
N LYS A 324 -2.64 19.39 -7.71
CA LYS A 324 -1.47 19.99 -7.08
C LYS A 324 -1.79 21.42 -6.67
N ASN A 325 -1.44 21.80 -5.43
CA ASN A 325 -1.66 23.16 -4.92
C ASN A 325 -3.12 23.67 -5.04
N LYS A 326 -4.11 22.77 -4.95
CA LYS A 326 -5.55 23.03 -5.19
C LYS A 326 -5.93 23.34 -6.65
N GLU A 327 -5.01 23.13 -7.59
CA GLU A 327 -5.29 23.12 -9.01
C GLU A 327 -5.41 21.68 -9.49
N ARG A 328 -6.45 21.40 -10.26
CA ARG A 328 -6.68 20.11 -10.90
C ARG A 328 -6.37 20.18 -12.37
N THR A 329 -5.66 19.18 -12.85
CA THR A 329 -5.41 18.99 -14.28
C THR A 329 -6.05 17.70 -14.73
N TYR A 330 -6.92 17.79 -15.74
CA TYR A 330 -7.52 16.68 -16.45
C TYR A 330 -6.84 16.58 -17.81
N GLN A 331 -6.30 15.44 -18.19
CA GLN A 331 -5.57 15.28 -19.44
C GLN A 331 -5.93 13.98 -20.13
N VAL A 332 -6.13 14.03 -21.44
CA VAL A 332 -6.28 12.87 -22.31
C VAL A 332 -5.13 12.85 -23.30
N ARG A 333 -4.44 11.72 -23.36
CA ARG A 333 -3.41 11.43 -24.36
C ARG A 333 -3.85 10.30 -25.27
N GLU A 334 -3.64 10.47 -26.56
CA GLU A 334 -3.85 9.45 -27.59
C GLU A 334 -2.57 9.38 -28.44
N ASP A 335 -2.09 8.16 -28.70
CA ASP A 335 -0.82 7.91 -29.39
C ASP A 335 0.36 8.76 -28.85
N GLY A 336 0.37 8.99 -27.53
CA GLY A 336 1.40 9.75 -26.83
C GLY A 336 1.30 11.27 -26.95
N LYS A 337 0.29 11.80 -27.66
CA LYS A 337 0.04 13.24 -27.80
C LYS A 337 -1.14 13.67 -26.93
N THR A 338 -1.05 14.85 -26.33
CA THR A 338 -2.18 15.46 -25.63
C THR A 338 -3.24 15.88 -26.65
N VAL A 339 -4.43 15.32 -26.54
CA VAL A 339 -5.57 15.68 -27.40
C VAL A 339 -6.61 16.52 -26.65
N PHE A 340 -6.57 16.48 -25.32
CA PHE A 340 -7.43 17.26 -24.43
C PHE A 340 -6.67 17.52 -23.12
N LYS A 341 -6.75 18.74 -22.60
CA LYS A 341 -6.23 19.09 -21.28
C LYS A 341 -7.06 20.22 -20.68
N VAL A 342 -7.53 20.06 -19.46
CA VAL A 342 -8.15 21.14 -18.67
C VAL A 342 -7.34 21.40 -17.43
N GLU A 343 -7.04 22.66 -17.17
CA GLU A 343 -6.49 23.15 -15.91
C GLU A 343 -7.57 23.94 -15.19
N SER A 344 -7.91 23.52 -13.97
CA SER A 344 -8.99 24.08 -13.15
C SER A 344 -8.47 24.42 -11.76
N ASN A 345 -8.85 25.58 -11.23
CA ASN A 345 -8.60 25.94 -9.82
C ASN A 345 -9.88 25.91 -8.96
N GLY A 346 -10.97 25.34 -9.50
CA GLY A 346 -12.29 25.31 -8.90
C GLY A 346 -13.15 26.54 -9.15
N ASN A 347 -12.56 27.67 -9.57
CA ASN A 347 -13.30 28.90 -9.92
C ASN A 347 -13.26 29.21 -11.41
N ALA A 348 -12.13 28.93 -12.06
CA ALA A 348 -11.90 29.14 -13.48
C ALA A 348 -11.17 27.94 -14.07
N TRP A 349 -11.30 27.77 -15.39
CA TRP A 349 -10.60 26.72 -16.13
C TRP A 349 -10.12 27.21 -17.49
N VAL A 350 -9.07 26.55 -17.97
CA VAL A 350 -8.54 26.71 -19.33
C VAL A 350 -8.56 25.34 -20.00
N LEU A 351 -9.12 25.25 -21.20
CA LEU A 351 -9.16 24.02 -21.99
C LEU A 351 -8.23 24.14 -23.18
N TYR A 352 -7.38 23.14 -23.32
CA TYR A 352 -6.56 22.90 -24.49
C TYR A 352 -7.10 21.66 -25.22
N ALA A 353 -7.27 21.74 -26.54
CA ALA A 353 -7.74 20.62 -27.35
C ALA A 353 -7.01 20.52 -28.69
N SER A 354 -6.81 19.31 -29.20
CA SER A 354 -6.29 19.12 -30.57
C SER A 354 -7.38 19.35 -31.60
N ARG A 355 -7.05 19.98 -32.73
CA ARG A 355 -7.99 20.19 -33.86
C ARG A 355 -8.53 18.91 -34.48
N THR A 356 -7.96 17.77 -34.11
CA THR A 356 -8.46 16.45 -34.51
C THR A 356 -9.74 16.02 -33.78
N LYS A 357 -10.17 16.76 -32.75
CA LYS A 357 -11.33 16.42 -31.90
C LYS A 357 -12.52 17.33 -32.20
N THR A 358 -13.71 16.74 -32.15
CA THR A 358 -14.98 17.47 -32.28
C THR A 358 -15.42 18.03 -30.94
N ILE A 359 -16.29 19.04 -30.94
CA ILE A 359 -16.88 19.60 -29.70
C ILE A 359 -17.57 18.52 -28.88
N ASP A 360 -18.25 17.57 -29.52
CA ASP A 360 -18.92 16.45 -28.86
C ASP A 360 -17.92 15.53 -28.14
N ASP A 361 -16.74 15.27 -28.73
CA ASP A 361 -15.67 14.52 -28.07
C ASP A 361 -15.18 15.23 -26.81
N LEU A 362 -14.99 16.56 -26.89
CA LEU A 362 -14.53 17.38 -25.77
C LEU A 362 -15.58 17.45 -24.65
N LEU A 363 -16.86 17.60 -24.99
CA LEU A 363 -17.96 17.55 -24.03
C LEU A 363 -18.07 16.19 -23.35
N TYR A 364 -17.85 15.10 -24.09
CA TYR A 364 -17.80 13.76 -23.54
C TYR A 364 -16.66 13.60 -22.52
N TYR A 365 -15.47 14.10 -22.84
CA TYR A 365 -14.32 14.13 -21.93
C TYR A 365 -14.61 14.93 -20.66
N ILE A 366 -15.15 16.15 -20.80
CA ILE A 366 -15.56 17.00 -19.67
C ILE A 366 -16.57 16.28 -18.78
N THR A 367 -17.62 15.73 -19.38
CA THR A 367 -18.70 15.04 -18.65
C THR A 367 -18.17 13.83 -17.87
N THR A 368 -17.26 13.07 -18.47
CA THR A 368 -16.71 11.84 -17.87
C THR A 368 -15.70 12.15 -16.76
N MET A 369 -14.91 13.21 -16.92
CA MET A 369 -13.76 13.49 -16.05
C MET A 369 -14.01 14.57 -15.00
N MET A 370 -14.86 15.56 -15.26
CA MET A 370 -14.98 16.74 -14.39
C MET A 370 -16.26 16.74 -13.55
N VAL A 371 -17.36 16.18 -14.06
CA VAL A 371 -18.65 16.16 -13.36
C VAL A 371 -18.56 15.40 -12.03
N GLY A 372 -19.03 16.04 -10.96
CA GLY A 372 -18.96 15.53 -9.59
C GLY A 372 -17.57 15.61 -8.96
N ARG A 373 -16.59 16.22 -9.64
CA ARG A 373 -15.28 16.56 -9.08
C ARG A 373 -15.14 18.06 -8.90
N GLU A 374 -15.67 18.87 -9.80
CA GLU A 374 -15.72 20.33 -9.67
C GLU A 374 -16.97 20.81 -8.90
N PRO A 375 -16.97 22.06 -8.38
CA PRO A 375 -18.10 22.64 -7.67
C PRO A 375 -19.41 22.58 -8.47
N ASP A 376 -20.55 22.52 -7.78
CA ASP A 376 -21.87 22.34 -8.41
C ASP A 376 -22.26 23.51 -9.35
N GLU A 377 -21.68 24.70 -9.14
CA GLU A 377 -21.89 25.90 -9.96
C GLU A 377 -21.07 25.90 -11.26
N PHE A 378 -20.24 24.87 -11.49
CA PHE A 378 -19.36 24.78 -12.65
C PHE A 378 -20.17 24.53 -13.94
N ALA A 379 -20.09 25.45 -14.90
CA ALA A 379 -20.76 25.32 -16.19
C ALA A 379 -19.97 24.38 -17.12
N TYR A 380 -20.56 23.24 -17.48
CA TYR A 380 -19.97 22.24 -18.39
C TYR A 380 -20.34 22.45 -19.87
N GLN A 381 -20.73 23.68 -20.25
CA GLN A 381 -21.01 24.05 -21.63
C GLN A 381 -19.72 24.52 -22.31
N LEU A 382 -19.56 24.18 -23.59
CA LEU A 382 -18.35 24.48 -24.34
C LEU A 382 -18.68 25.20 -25.65
N ASN A 383 -18.10 26.37 -25.84
CA ASN A 383 -18.08 27.10 -27.11
C ASN A 383 -16.65 27.10 -27.70
N GLU A 384 -16.51 27.22 -29.02
CA GLU A 384 -15.20 27.17 -29.69
C GLU A 384 -14.23 28.28 -29.26
N ASP A 385 -14.75 29.45 -28.89
CA ASP A 385 -13.96 30.59 -28.42
C ASP A 385 -13.32 30.37 -27.04
N GLN A 386 -13.75 29.34 -26.31
CA GLN A 386 -13.23 28.94 -25.00
C GLN A 386 -12.11 27.90 -25.10
N ILE A 387 -11.72 27.49 -26.31
CA ILE A 387 -10.77 26.41 -26.57
C ILE A 387 -9.43 26.99 -27.04
N GLU A 388 -8.37 26.69 -26.31
CA GLU A 388 -7.01 26.86 -26.79
C GLU A 388 -6.60 25.66 -27.66
N TRP A 389 -6.67 25.83 -28.98
CA TRP A 389 -6.30 24.76 -29.90
C TRP A 389 -4.79 24.47 -29.87
N ILE A 390 -4.43 23.24 -29.54
CA ILE A 390 -3.06 22.73 -29.42
C ILE A 390 -2.79 21.70 -30.52
N ASP A 391 -2.02 22.07 -31.53
CA ASP A 391 -1.51 21.12 -32.53
C ASP A 391 0.03 21.10 -32.50
#